data_AF-A0A925AIS7-F1
#
_entry.id   AF-A0A925AIS7-F1
#
_cell.length_a   1.000
_cell.length_b   1.000
_cell.length_c   1.000
_cell.angle_alpha   90.00
_cell.angle_beta   90.00
_cell.angle_gamma   90.00
#
_symmetry.space_group_name_H-M   'P 1'
#
loop_
_entity.id
_entity.type
_entity.pdbx_description
1 polymer ?
#
loop_
_entity_poly.entity_id
_entity_poly.type
_entity_poly.pdbx_seq_one_letter_code
_entity_poly.pdbx_strand_id
1 'polypeptide(L)'
;MSWHYMLALAVDGIGILVALYFIFSDYIRNPSMTSNGSLSMITMVFCGWMATSYYLYHHGHPSIASAMAWIPAVPLLGYGLFVLMFVILKPDMK
;
A
#
# COMPACT_ATOMS: atom_id res chain seq x y z
N MET A 1 -3.36 -9.94 -18.15
CA MET A 1 -2.61 -8.85 -17.48
C MET A 1 -1.13 -9.19 -17.48
N SER A 2 -0.23 -8.21 -17.58
CA SER A 2 1.20 -8.50 -17.42
C SER A 2 1.48 -8.93 -15.98
N TRP A 3 2.36 -9.91 -15.79
CA TRP A 3 2.70 -10.45 -14.47
C TRP A 3 3.20 -9.35 -13.51
N HIS A 4 4.06 -8.47 -14.04
CA HIS A 4 4.61 -7.32 -13.31
C HIS A 4 3.53 -6.38 -12.78
N TYR A 5 2.48 -6.13 -13.56
CA TYR A 5 1.38 -5.26 -13.15
C TYR A 5 0.56 -5.88 -12.03
N MET A 6 0.28 -7.18 -12.15
CA MET A 6 -0.48 -7.93 -11.15
C MET A 6 0.24 -7.97 -9.80
N LEU A 7 1.57 -8.14 -9.81
CA LEU A 7 2.38 -8.07 -8.60
C LEU A 7 2.34 -6.68 -7.94
N ALA A 8 2.46 -5.60 -8.73
CA ALA A 8 2.40 -4.24 -8.19
C ALA A 8 1.05 -3.96 -7.50
N LEU A 9 -0.06 -4.30 -8.16
CA LEU A 9 -1.40 -4.16 -7.56
C LEU A 9 -1.58 -5.00 -6.30
N ALA A 10 -1.00 -6.21 -6.25
CA ALA A 10 -1.09 -7.06 -5.07
C ALA A 10 -0.36 -6.43 -3.87
N VAL A 11 0.83 -5.87 -4.10
CA VAL A 11 1.61 -5.16 -3.07
C VAL A 11 0.86 -3.93 -2.55
N ASP A 12 0.37 -3.09 -3.46
CA ASP A 12 -0.40 -1.89 -3.09
C ASP A 12 -1.66 -2.26 -2.31
N GLY A 13 -2.36 -3.31 -2.76
CA GLY A 13 -3.54 -3.84 -2.07
C GLY A 13 -3.25 -4.28 -0.65
N ILE A 14 -2.13 -4.98 -0.42
CA ILE A 14 -1.68 -5.35 0.94
C ILE A 14 -1.39 -4.09 1.75
N GLY A 15 -0.71 -3.10 1.19
CA GLY A 15 -0.43 -1.83 1.86
C GLY A 15 -1.70 -1.10 2.31
N ILE A 16 -2.72 -1.03 1.45
CA ILE A 16 -4.02 -0.45 1.77
C ILE A 16 -4.72 -1.23 2.88
N LEU A 17 -4.72 -2.57 2.84
CA LEU A 17 -5.32 -3.39 3.89
C LEU A 17 -4.65 -3.15 5.26
N VAL A 18 -3.33 -3.03 5.28
CA VAL A 18 -2.58 -2.70 6.50
C VAL A 18 -2.94 -1.30 7.01
N ALA A 19 -3.03 -0.30 6.12
CA ALA A 19 -3.45 1.04 6.51
C ALA A 19 -4.87 1.06 7.09
N LEU A 20 -5.80 0.34 6.46
CA LEU A 20 -7.16 0.18 6.97
C LEU A 20 -7.19 -0.48 8.35
N TYR A 21 -6.39 -1.54 8.56
CA TYR A 21 -6.27 -2.16 9.87
C TYR A 21 -5.88 -1.16 10.96
N PHE A 22 -4.88 -0.31 10.70
CA PHE A 22 -4.47 0.72 11.66
C PHE A 22 -5.54 1.79 11.89
N ILE A 23 -6.24 2.23 10.84
CA ILE A 23 -7.35 3.19 10.96
C ILE A 23 -8.47 2.61 11.83
N PHE A 24 -8.90 1.38 11.58
CA PHE A 24 -9.96 0.73 12.36
C PHE A 24 -9.51 0.41 13.80
N SER A 25 -8.30 -0.11 13.97
CA SER A 25 -7.73 -0.39 15.29
C SER A 25 -7.65 0.86 16.15
N ASP A 26 -7.20 1.98 15.58
CA ASP A 26 -7.09 3.23 16.33
C ASP A 26 -8.45 3.83 16.65
N TYR A 27 -9.40 3.77 15.72
CA TYR A 27 -10.77 4.21 15.97
C TYR A 27 -11.44 3.44 17.12
N ILE A 28 -11.20 2.13 17.21
CA ILE A 28 -11.74 1.28 18.29
C ILE A 28 -11.03 1.56 19.62
N ARG A 29 -9.71 1.76 19.63
CA ARG A 29 -8.91 1.92 20.85
C ARG A 29 -8.95 3.33 21.43
N ASN A 30 -9.01 4.35 20.58
CA ASN A 30 -8.90 5.77 20.95
C ASN A 30 -10.00 6.63 20.29
N PRO A 31 -11.29 6.40 20.61
CA PRO A 31 -12.40 7.09 19.95
C PRO A 31 -12.43 8.61 20.16
N SER A 32 -11.68 9.14 21.14
CA SER A 32 -11.61 10.56 21.49
C SER A 32 -10.44 11.33 20.85
N MET A 33 -9.53 10.65 20.13
CA MET A 33 -8.40 11.30 19.44
C MET A 33 -8.59 11.32 17.93
N THR A 34 -8.72 12.53 17.36
CA THR A 34 -8.71 12.84 15.92
C THR A 34 -7.31 12.71 15.29
N SER A 35 -6.52 11.70 15.68
CA SER A 35 -5.09 11.60 15.35
C SER A 35 -4.81 11.08 13.93
N ASN A 36 -5.71 10.29 13.34
CA ASN A 36 -5.42 9.55 12.10
C ASN A 36 -6.00 10.15 10.80
N GLY A 37 -6.35 11.44 10.80
CA GLY A 37 -6.90 12.10 9.60
C GLY A 37 -5.95 12.08 8.39
N SER A 38 -4.64 12.14 8.60
CA SER A 38 -3.66 12.05 7.52
C SER A 38 -3.60 10.66 6.89
N LEU A 39 -3.59 9.61 7.71
CA LEU A 39 -3.54 8.22 7.25
C LEU A 39 -4.79 7.85 6.45
N SER A 40 -5.98 8.28 6.88
CA SER A 40 -7.23 8.02 6.17
C SER A 40 -7.30 8.74 4.83
N MET A 41 -6.88 10.02 4.77
CA MET A 41 -6.79 10.76 3.51
C MET A 41 -5.82 10.11 2.53
N ILE A 42 -4.62 9.75 2.99
CA ILE A 42 -3.62 9.08 2.14
C ILE A 42 -4.17 7.74 1.64
N THR A 43 -4.81 6.95 2.51
CA THR A 43 -5.39 5.66 2.11
C THR A 43 -6.43 5.82 0.99
N MET A 44 -7.29 6.84 1.07
CA MET A 44 -8.25 7.13 -0.02
C MET A 44 -7.55 7.52 -1.33
N VAL A 45 -6.48 8.32 -1.27
CA VAL A 45 -5.69 8.69 -2.45
C VAL A 45 -5.08 7.45 -3.10
N PHE A 46 -4.53 6.52 -2.31
CA PHE A 46 -3.96 5.26 -2.81
C PHE A 46 -5.03 4.34 -3.41
N CYS A 47 -6.24 4.26 -2.83
CA CYS A 47 -7.37 3.57 -3.45
C CYS A 47 -7.72 4.17 -4.82
N GLY A 48 -7.79 5.50 -4.90
CA GLY A 48 -8.02 6.22 -6.16
C GLY A 48 -6.92 5.95 -7.17
N TRP A 49 -5.65 5.97 -6.74
CA TRP A 49 -4.49 5.68 -7.56
C TRP A 49 -4.54 4.28 -8.18
N MET A 50 -4.82 3.26 -7.37
CA MET A 50 -5.02 1.88 -7.84
C MET A 50 -6.18 1.80 -8.85
N ALA A 51 -7.30 2.46 -8.58
CA ALA A 51 -8.44 2.48 -9.49
C ALA A 51 -8.11 3.15 -10.84
N THR A 52 -7.40 4.29 -10.82
CA THR A 52 -6.93 4.97 -12.04
C THR A 52 -5.96 4.09 -12.82
N SER A 53 -5.03 3.43 -12.14
CA SER A 53 -4.12 2.47 -12.75
C SER A 53 -4.89 1.33 -13.44
N TYR A 54 -5.87 0.75 -12.75
CA TYR A 54 -6.72 -0.30 -13.31
C TYR A 54 -7.48 0.18 -14.55
N TYR A 55 -8.06 1.38 -14.49
CA TYR A 55 -8.73 2.00 -15.63
C TYR A 55 -7.81 2.15 -16.85
N LEU A 56 -6.61 2.71 -16.66
CA LEU A 56 -5.62 2.88 -17.74
C LEU A 56 -5.20 1.55 -18.36
N TYR A 57 -5.07 0.50 -17.53
CA TYR A 57 -4.75 -0.84 -18.01
C TYR A 57 -5.82 -1.37 -18.96
N HIS A 58 -7.10 -1.19 -18.60
CA HIS A 58 -8.24 -1.67 -19.39
C HIS A 58 -8.57 -0.81 -20.60
N HIS A 59 -8.06 0.43 -20.69
CA HIS A 59 -8.27 1.34 -21.81
C HIS A 59 -7.09 1.40 -22.79
N GLY A 60 -6.26 0.35 -22.81
CA GLY A 60 -5.22 0.19 -23.83
C GLY A 60 -3.90 0.91 -23.50
N HIS A 61 -3.71 1.37 -22.26
CA HIS A 61 -2.46 1.98 -21.79
C HIS A 61 -1.75 1.13 -20.72
N PRO A 62 -1.42 -0.16 -20.98
CA PRO A 62 -0.88 -1.07 -19.97
C PRO A 62 0.53 -0.68 -19.49
N SER A 63 1.34 -0.03 -20.33
CA SER A 63 2.68 0.43 -19.94
C SER A 63 2.63 1.56 -18.91
N ILE A 64 1.75 2.53 -19.12
CA ILE A 64 1.54 3.66 -18.19
C ILE A 64 0.93 3.16 -16.89
N ALA A 65 -0.12 2.32 -16.97
CA ALA A 65 -0.72 1.69 -15.80
C ALA A 65 0.31 0.91 -14.97
N SER A 66 1.17 0.13 -15.64
CA SER A 66 2.24 -0.60 -14.95
C SER A 66 3.23 0.33 -14.26
N ALA A 67 3.71 1.38 -14.94
CA ALA A 67 4.62 2.33 -14.32
C ALA A 67 3.98 3.02 -13.09
N MET A 68 2.70 3.39 -13.20
CA MET A 68 1.97 4.03 -12.10
C MET A 68 1.78 3.10 -10.89
N ALA A 69 1.44 1.83 -11.08
CA ALA A 69 1.30 0.88 -9.97
C ALA A 69 2.65 0.60 -9.27
N TRP A 70 3.77 0.67 -9.99
CA TRP A 70 5.07 0.43 -9.36
C TRP A 70 5.58 1.57 -8.48
N ILE A 71 5.13 2.81 -8.70
CA ILE A 71 5.53 3.98 -7.89
C ILE A 71 5.29 3.76 -6.39
N PRO A 72 4.08 3.36 -5.94
CA PRO A 72 3.81 3.02 -4.55
C PRO A 72 4.33 1.63 -4.13
N ALA A 73 4.32 0.65 -5.04
CA ALA A 73 4.72 -0.72 -4.71
C ALA A 73 6.22 -0.85 -4.38
N VAL A 74 7.10 -0.09 -5.04
CA VAL A 74 8.56 -0.13 -4.79
C VAL A 74 8.90 0.26 -3.34
N PRO A 75 8.48 1.42 -2.81
CA PRO A 75 8.67 1.78 -1.40
C PRO A 75 8.09 0.75 -0.43
N LEU A 76 6.90 0.21 -0.71
CA LEU A 76 6.25 -0.79 0.14
C LEU A 76 7.06 -2.09 0.24
N LEU A 77 7.53 -2.60 -0.90
CA LEU A 77 8.42 -3.77 -0.93
C LEU A 77 9.75 -3.49 -0.24
N GLY A 78 10.34 -2.32 -0.50
CA GLY A 78 11.60 -1.91 0.13
C GLY A 78 11.49 -1.87 1.66
N TYR A 79 10.41 -1.28 2.17
CA TYR A 79 10.13 -1.24 3.61
C TYR A 79 9.88 -2.64 4.19
N GLY A 80 9.06 -3.46 3.52
CA GLY A 80 8.79 -4.83 3.96
C GLY A 80 10.06 -5.69 4.02
N LEU A 81 10.94 -5.56 3.02
CA LEU A 81 12.21 -6.28 2.96
C LEU A 81 13.17 -5.80 4.06
N PHE A 82 13.22 -4.49 4.31
CA PHE A 82 13.98 -3.91 5.42
C PHE A 82 13.51 -4.48 6.77
N VAL A 83 12.21 -4.44 7.07
CA VAL A 83 11.65 -5.00 8.30
C VAL A 83 11.99 -6.50 8.43
N LEU A 84 11.84 -7.26 7.34
CA LEU A 84 12.16 -8.68 7.32
C LEU A 84 13.66 -8.95 7.61
N MET A 85 14.55 -8.14 7.05
CA MET A 85 15.98 -8.21 7.39
C MET A 85 16.24 -7.93 8.86
N PHE A 86 15.57 -6.94 9.46
CA PHE A 86 15.71 -6.67 10.89
C PHE A 86 15.26 -7.85 11.75
N VAL A 87 14.12 -8.46 11.41
CA VAL A 87 13.60 -9.64 12.13
C VAL A 87 14.56 -10.84 12.04
N ILE A 88 15.18 -11.07 10.87
CA ILE A 88 16.11 -12.20 10.69
C ILE A 88 17.47 -11.93 11.35
N LEU A 89 18.03 -10.73 11.16
CA LEU A 89 19.40 -10.42 11.60
C LEU A 89 19.50 -10.04 13.08
N LYS A 90 18.41 -9.53 13.67
CA LYS A 90 18.34 -9.17 15.08
C LYS A 90 16.96 -9.50 15.68
N PRO A 91 16.65 -10.79 15.87
CA PRO A 91 15.36 -11.23 16.39
C PRO A 91 15.05 -10.72 17.82
N ASP A 92 16.08 -10.37 18.60
CA ASP A 92 15.93 -9.93 20.00
C ASP A 92 15.74 -8.41 20.18
N MET A 93 15.71 -7.62 19.09
CA MET A 93 15.37 -6.20 19.18
C MET A 93 13.85 -6.04 19.28
N LYS A 94 13.34 -6.09 20.51
CA LYS A 94 11.99 -5.63 20.88
C LYS A 94 11.97 -4.12 21.05
#